data_AF-A0A1J5NW87-F1
#
_entry.id   AF-A0A1J5NW87-F1
#
_cell.length_a   1.000
_cell.length_b   1.000
_cell.length_c   1.000
_cell.angle_alpha   90.00
_cell.angle_beta   90.00
_cell.angle_gamma   90.00
#
_symmetry.space_group_name_H-M   'P 1'
#
loop_
_entity.id
_entity.type
_entity.pdbx_description
1 polymer ?
#
loop_
_entity_poly.entity_id
_entity_poly.type
_entity_poly.pdbx_seq_one_letter_code
_entity_poly.pdbx_strand_id
1 'polypeptide(L)' 'MHLHRHSFELSKVAGKPTSGIAKDVVMLGGYQEMEVDFVADNPGRTLFHCHQQLHMDFGFMALFDYA' A
#
# COMPACT_ATOMS: atom_id res chain seq x y z
N MET A 1 4.18 0.12 3.78
CA MET A 1 3.61 -0.40 2.53
C MET A 1 3.29 0.77 1.62
N HIS A 2 3.75 0.71 0.38
CA HIS A 2 3.55 1.76 -0.63
C HIS A 2 2.99 1.14 -1.91
N LEU A 3 2.08 1.86 -2.55
CA LEU A 3 1.52 1.51 -3.85
C LEU A 3 1.82 2.65 -4.83
N HIS A 4 2.50 2.34 -5.91
CA HIS A 4 2.78 3.32 -6.96
C HIS A 4 1.49 3.75 -7.66
N ARG A 5 1.53 4.90 -8.35
CA ARG A 5 0.49 5.39 -9.28
C ARG A 5 -0.89 5.71 -8.68
N HIS A 6 -1.14 5.33 -7.42
CA HIS A 6 -2.42 5.48 -6.74
C HIS A 6 -2.23 6.05 -5.35
N SER A 7 -3.20 6.83 -4.91
CA SER A 7 -3.50 6.97 -3.48
C SER A 7 -4.59 5.97 -3.11
N PHE A 8 -4.64 5.60 -1.85
CA PHE A 8 -5.65 4.74 -1.26
C PHE A 8 -6.25 5.40 -0.01
N GLU A 9 -7.51 5.11 0.28
CA GLU A 9 -8.08 5.36 1.60
C GLU A 9 -7.57 4.29 2.57
N LEU A 10 -7.06 4.73 3.72
CA LEU A 10 -6.77 3.83 4.84
C LEU A 10 -8.06 3.65 5.65
N SER A 11 -8.70 2.50 5.55
CA SER A 11 -9.95 2.19 6.26
C SER A 11 -9.70 1.59 7.64
N LYS A 12 -8.55 0.93 7.85
CA LYS A 12 -8.11 0.43 9.16
C LYS A 12 -6.60 0.26 9.21
N VAL A 13 -6.00 0.50 10.39
CA VAL A 13 -4.59 0.19 10.66
C VAL A 13 -4.38 -0.19 12.11
N ALA A 14 -3.59 -1.24 12.36
CA ALA A 14 -3.23 -1.69 13.70
C ALA A 14 -4.45 -1.88 14.63
N GLY A 15 -5.53 -2.47 14.10
CA GLY A 15 -6.78 -2.71 14.82
C GLY A 15 -7.66 -1.47 15.04
N LYS A 16 -7.29 -0.29 14.53
CA LYS A 16 -8.07 0.94 14.65
C LYS A 16 -8.74 1.29 13.32
N PRO A 17 -10.08 1.45 13.27
CA PRO A 17 -10.74 1.97 12.10
C PRO A 17 -10.35 3.43 11.86
N THR A 18 -10.31 3.83 10.60
CA THR A 18 -10.00 5.19 10.15
C THR A 18 -10.98 5.59 9.03
N SER A 19 -11.04 6.88 8.70
CA SER A 19 -11.90 7.39 7.63
C SER A 19 -11.34 8.70 7.08
N GLY A 20 -11.43 8.89 5.76
CA GLY A 20 -11.01 10.13 5.09
C GLY A 20 -9.50 10.35 5.06
N ILE A 21 -8.70 9.32 5.34
CA ILE A 21 -7.23 9.39 5.30
C ILE A 21 -6.76 8.83 3.96
N ALA A 22 -6.44 9.71 3.01
CA ALA A 22 -5.82 9.35 1.73
C ALA A 22 -4.29 9.36 1.84
N LYS A 23 -3.64 8.26 1.46
CA LYS A 23 -2.17 8.09 1.45
C LYS A 23 -1.75 7.19 0.29
N ASP A 24 -0.49 7.30 -0.13
CA ASP A 24 0.17 6.33 -1.01
C ASP A 24 1.15 5.43 -0.25
N VAL A 25 1.49 5.78 1.00
CA VAL A 25 2.39 5.04 1.87
C VAL A 25 1.92 5.08 3.32
N VAL A 26 1.94 3.92 3.99
CA VAL A 26 1.61 3.76 5.41
C VAL A 26 2.65 2.87 6.10
N MET A 27 3.06 3.25 7.31
CA MET A 27 3.91 2.42 8.16
C MET A 27 3.07 1.30 8.78
N LEU A 28 3.50 0.05 8.63
CA LEU A 28 2.86 -1.11 9.24
C LEU A 28 3.88 -1.79 10.16
N GLY A 29 3.55 -1.89 11.44
CA GLY A 29 4.40 -2.57 12.42
C GLY A 29 4.36 -4.09 12.27
N GLY A 30 5.28 -4.78 12.95
CA GLY A 30 5.29 -6.24 13.00
C GLY A 30 3.98 -6.78 13.58
N TYR A 31 3.44 -7.84 12.96
CA TYR A 31 2.17 -8.49 13.35
C TYR A 31 0.94 -7.56 13.33
N GLN A 32 1.04 -6.39 12.68
CA GLN A 32 -0.09 -5.50 12.46
C GLN A 32 -0.69 -5.73 11.07
N GLU A 33 -1.96 -5.38 10.94
CA GLU A 33 -2.70 -5.39 9.69
C GLU A 33 -3.13 -3.97 9.32
N MET A 34 -3.29 -3.73 8.02
CA MET A 34 -3.93 -2.54 7.46
C MET A 34 -4.91 -2.97 6.37
N GLU A 35 -6.02 -2.26 6.26
CA GLU A 35 -7.02 -2.40 5.20
C GLU A 35 -7.03 -1.10 4.41
N VAL A 36 -7.02 -1.20 3.08
CA VAL A 36 -6.97 -0.05 2.18
C VAL A 36 -7.90 -0.24 0.99
N ASP A 37 -8.46 0.87 0.53
CA ASP A 37 -9.32 0.92 -0.65
C ASP A 37 -8.68 1.85 -1.69
N PHE A 38 -8.52 1.38 -2.92
CA PHE A 38 -8.00 2.19 -4.02
C PHE A 38 -8.80 1.95 -5.30
N VAL A 39 -8.87 2.96 -6.15
CA VAL A 39 -9.48 2.86 -7.48
C VAL A 39 -8.36 2.53 -8.47
N ALA A 40 -8.54 1.48 -9.26
CA ALA A 40 -7.58 1.05 -10.27
C ALA A 40 -7.80 1.83 -11.60
N ASP A 41 -7.55 3.13 -11.59
CA ASP A 41 -7.85 4.06 -12.69
C ASP A 41 -6.62 4.57 -13.46
N ASN A 42 -5.42 4.09 -13.11
CA ASN A 42 -4.16 4.53 -13.69
C ASN A 42 -3.37 3.35 -14.32
N PRO A 43 -3.83 2.84 -15.48
CA PRO A 43 -3.47 1.53 -16.02
C PRO A 43 -1.96 1.35 -16.26
N GLY A 44 -1.52 0.10 -16.24
CA GLY A 44 -0.12 -0.29 -16.34
C GLY A 44 0.40 -0.90 -15.04
N ARG A 45 1.53 -1.60 -15.14
CA ARG A 45 2.13 -2.32 -14.01
C ARG A 45 2.39 -1.38 -12.84
N THR A 46 1.77 -1.67 -11.72
CA THR A 46 1.84 -0.87 -10.51
C THR A 46 2.67 -1.60 -9.46
N LEU A 47 3.76 -0.98 -9.01
CA LEU A 47 4.63 -1.58 -8.00
C LEU A 47 4.04 -1.40 -6.60
N PHE A 48 3.88 -2.50 -5.88
CA PHE A 48 3.52 -2.55 -4.47
C PHE A 48 4.71 -3.06 -3.67
N HIS A 49 5.20 -2.30 -2.70
CA HIS A 49 6.42 -2.69 -1.97
C HIS A 49 6.51 -2.13 -0.55
N CYS A 50 7.46 -2.67 0.22
CA CYS A 50 7.92 -2.02 1.44
C CYS A 50 8.73 -0.77 1.07
N HIS A 51 8.38 0.40 1.62
CA HIS A 51 9.10 1.66 1.36
C HIS A 51 10.36 1.81 2.24
N GLN A 52 10.85 0.71 2.80
CA GLN A 52 12.19 0.60 3.35
C GLN A 52 13.07 -0.03 2.26
N GLN A 53 14.07 0.71 1.77
CA GLN A 53 14.88 0.33 0.61
C GLN A 53 15.49 -1.06 0.77
N LEU A 54 16.07 -1.34 1.93
CA LEU A 54 16.70 -2.64 2.20
C LEU A 54 15.68 -3.78 2.16
N HIS A 55 14.42 -3.58 2.54
CA HIS A 55 13.42 -4.64 2.44
C HIS A 55 12.99 -4.87 0.98
N MET A 56 12.87 -3.79 0.20
CA MET A 56 12.57 -3.86 -1.24
C MET A 56 13.69 -4.57 -2.00
N ASP A 57 14.96 -4.21 -1.76
CA ASP A 57 16.12 -4.79 -2.42
C ASP A 57 16.25 -6.30 -2.17
N PHE A 58 15.80 -6.75 -0.99
CA PHE A 58 15.76 -8.16 -0.61
C PHE A 58 14.44 -8.85 -1.00
N GLY A 59 13.60 -8.20 -1.82
CA GLY A 59 12.47 -8.83 -2.51
C GLY A 59 11.09 -8.55 -1.93
N PHE A 60 10.94 -7.64 -0.95
CA PHE A 60 9.63 -7.26 -0.43
C PHE A 60 8.88 -6.32 -1.38
N MET A 61 8.50 -6.86 -2.54
CA MET A 61 7.79 -6.18 -3.61
C MET A 61 6.92 -7.15 -4.42
N ALA A 62 5.87 -6.62 -5.04
CA ALA A 62 4.99 -7.30 -5.98
C ALA A 62 4.52 -6.31 -7.06
N LEU A 63 4.14 -6.82 -8.23
CA LEU A 63 3.52 -6.03 -9.29
C LEU A 63 2.04 -6.35 -9.36
N PHE A 64 1.22 -5.30 -9.41
CA PHE A 64 -0.19 -5.40 -9.72
C PHE A 64 -0.35 -5.13 -11.21
N ASP A 65 -1.06 -6.03 -11.89
CA ASP A 65 -1.45 -5.90 -13.28
C ASP A 65 -2.97 -5.94 -13.34
N TYR A 66 -3.56 -4.87 -13.85
CA TYR A 66 -4.99 -4.72 -13.98
C TYR A 66 -5.31 -3.97 -15.29
N ALA A 67 -6.48 -4.28 -15.84
CA ALA A 67 -6.97 -3.74 -17.11
C ALA A 67 -7.83 -2.50 -16.92
#